data_AF-A0A8C7YDI8-F1
#
_entry.id   AF-A0A8C7YDI8-F1
#
_cell.length_a   1.000
_cell.length_b   1.000
_cell.length_c   1.000
_cell.angle_alpha   90.00
_cell.angle_beta   90.00
_cell.angle_gamma   90.00
#
_symmetry.space_group_name_H-M   'P 1'
#
loop_
_entity.id
_entity.type
_entity.pdbx_description
1 polymer ?
#
loop_
_entity_poly.entity_id
_entity_poly.type
_entity_poly.pdbx_seq_one_letter_code
_entity_poly.pdbx_strand_id
1 'polypeptide(L)'
;MKGRGRGRNLLLLVCLWSLPAVQVNGCPEACSRCSGHRNDQCEDCRPGWTLYDNTCVDVDECGSELDTCLPNSYCFNTEGSFECRGCDVACVGCRGAGPAHCRKCAPGYRFTGSKCLDIDECSDRVLACPGLDEICINADGSFHCDCAEGFVRRDGVCVREKPPDLPEKGLFDDIKDDEVEVLKQMFFGVLLCALGTLAAKGDMVYTSVFIGAVAGMAGYWFSERGDHLMNRFLKEP
;
A
#
# COMPACT_ATOMS: atom_id res chain seq x y z
N MET A 1 2.41 -62.72 17.08
CA MET A 1 3.30 -63.40 18.05
C MET A 1 4.67 -63.53 17.37
N LYS A 2 5.70 -62.79 17.85
CA LYS A 2 6.88 -63.34 18.57
C LYS A 2 7.53 -64.51 17.81
N GLY A 3 8.79 -64.48 17.38
CA GLY A 3 9.87 -63.61 17.82
C GLY A 3 11.18 -63.80 17.05
N ARG A 4 12.10 -62.93 17.46
CA ARG A 4 13.44 -62.59 17.00
C ARG A 4 14.44 -63.75 17.16
N GLY A 5 15.34 -63.93 16.20
CA GLY A 5 16.52 -64.79 16.33
C GLY A 5 17.68 -64.26 15.48
N ARG A 6 18.65 -63.63 16.12
CA ARG A 6 19.80 -62.92 15.55
C ARG A 6 21.00 -63.88 15.55
N GLY A 7 21.61 -64.15 14.40
CA GLY A 7 22.85 -64.91 14.27
C GLY A 7 23.74 -64.31 13.19
N ARG A 8 24.92 -63.80 13.59
CA ARG A 8 25.95 -63.17 12.75
C ARG A 8 26.85 -64.24 12.11
N ASN A 9 27.30 -63.96 10.87
CA ASN A 9 28.54 -64.37 10.17
C ASN A 9 28.20 -64.84 8.74
N LEU A 10 28.95 -64.55 7.68
CA LEU A 10 30.08 -63.67 7.34
C LEU A 10 30.21 -63.86 5.81
N LEU A 11 30.66 -62.83 5.08
CA LEU A 11 31.00 -62.84 3.64
C LEU A 11 29.83 -62.80 2.66
N LEU A 12 29.61 -61.63 2.07
CA LEU A 12 29.59 -61.44 0.62
C LEU A 12 29.85 -59.95 0.34
N LEU A 13 30.98 -59.72 -0.31
CA LEU A 13 31.55 -58.43 -0.65
C LEU A 13 30.73 -57.71 -1.72
N VAL A 14 30.52 -56.42 -1.47
CA VAL A 14 30.73 -55.29 -2.40
C VAL A 14 30.09 -55.37 -3.78
N CYS A 15 29.03 -54.58 -3.98
CA CYS A 15 28.76 -53.88 -5.23
C CYS A 15 28.05 -52.56 -4.93
N LEU A 16 28.71 -51.68 -4.16
CA LEU A 16 28.39 -50.26 -4.20
C LEU A 16 29.01 -49.75 -5.50
N TRP A 17 28.14 -49.38 -6.42
CA TRP A 17 28.49 -48.86 -7.73
C TRP A 17 29.47 -47.71 -7.55
N SER A 18 30.71 -47.95 -7.97
CA SER A 18 31.74 -46.94 -8.06
C SER A 18 31.31 -46.01 -9.18
N LEU A 19 30.69 -44.88 -8.83
CA LEU A 19 30.69 -43.73 -9.71
C LEU A 19 32.18 -43.46 -10.01
N PRO A 20 32.63 -43.46 -11.27
CA PRO A 20 33.99 -43.03 -11.54
C PRO A 20 34.04 -41.58 -11.08
N ALA A 21 34.88 -41.31 -10.08
CA ALA A 21 35.25 -39.94 -9.78
C ALA A 21 35.82 -39.38 -11.08
N VAL A 22 35.10 -38.46 -11.71
CA VAL A 22 35.63 -37.65 -12.81
C VAL A 22 36.70 -36.79 -12.17
N GLN A 23 37.94 -37.28 -12.18
CA GLN A 23 39.10 -36.49 -11.79
C GLN A 23 39.28 -35.45 -12.89
N VAL A 24 38.82 -34.23 -12.63
CA VAL A 24 39.06 -33.10 -13.53
C VAL A 24 40.55 -32.81 -13.47
N ASN A 25 41.31 -33.39 -14.39
CA ASN A 25 42.76 -33.20 -14.50
C ASN A 25 43.06 -31.85 -15.17
N GLY A 26 42.63 -30.75 -14.56
CA GLY A 26 42.87 -29.38 -15.01
C GLY A 26 43.86 -28.65 -14.11
N CYS A 27 44.46 -27.57 -14.61
CA CYS A 27 45.13 -26.59 -13.75
C CYS A 27 44.08 -25.86 -12.88
N PRO A 28 44.49 -25.34 -11.70
CA PRO A 28 43.66 -24.42 -10.92
C PRO A 28 43.16 -23.23 -11.75
N GLU A 29 41.99 -22.70 -11.41
CA GLU A 29 41.32 -21.66 -12.22
C GLU A 29 42.14 -20.38 -12.37
N ALA A 30 42.82 -19.95 -11.30
CA ALA A 30 43.74 -18.81 -11.29
C ALA A 30 45.02 -19.01 -12.11
N CYS A 31 45.32 -20.25 -12.49
CA CYS A 31 46.57 -20.64 -13.12
C CYS A 31 46.45 -20.69 -14.65
N SER A 32 47.42 -20.13 -15.36
CA SER A 32 47.53 -20.24 -16.82
C SER A 32 48.41 -21.43 -17.23
N ARG A 33 49.45 -21.74 -16.44
CA ARG A 33 50.31 -22.91 -16.62
C ARG A 33 50.68 -23.54 -15.28
N CYS A 34 50.47 -24.85 -15.13
CA CYS A 34 50.70 -25.59 -13.89
C CYS A 34 51.52 -26.87 -14.12
N SER A 35 52.28 -27.29 -13.12
CA SER A 35 52.97 -28.59 -13.12
C SER A 35 52.08 -29.73 -12.60
N GLY A 36 50.94 -29.40 -12.00
CA GLY A 36 49.98 -30.36 -11.44
C GLY A 36 48.66 -29.72 -11.02
N HIS A 37 47.76 -30.51 -10.44
CA HIS A 37 46.38 -30.09 -10.13
C HIS A 37 46.22 -29.34 -8.81
N ARG A 38 47.28 -29.22 -8.01
CA ARG A 38 47.23 -28.53 -6.72
C ARG A 38 47.47 -27.03 -6.89
N ASN A 39 46.91 -26.22 -5.99
CA ASN A 39 47.03 -24.77 -6.04
C ASN A 39 48.47 -24.26 -5.84
N ASP A 40 49.30 -25.02 -5.13
CA ASP A 40 50.73 -24.76 -4.87
C ASP A 40 51.66 -25.24 -5.99
N GLN A 41 51.10 -25.68 -7.12
CA GLN A 41 51.84 -26.20 -8.28
C GLN A 41 51.63 -25.32 -9.52
N CYS A 42 51.35 -24.03 -9.32
CA CYS A 42 51.21 -23.09 -10.42
C CYS A 42 52.57 -22.51 -10.83
N GLU A 43 52.83 -22.48 -12.14
CA GLU A 43 54.05 -21.91 -12.73
C GLU A 43 53.80 -20.48 -13.21
N ASP A 44 52.64 -20.22 -13.83
CA ASP A 44 52.24 -18.91 -14.32
C ASP A 44 50.78 -18.62 -13.99
N CYS A 45 50.51 -17.43 -13.47
CA CYS A 45 49.16 -16.99 -13.13
C CYS A 45 48.44 -16.37 -14.34
N ARG A 46 47.11 -16.34 -14.28
CA ARG A 46 46.29 -15.55 -15.21
C ARG A 46 46.38 -14.05 -14.87
N PRO A 47 46.03 -13.14 -15.80
CA PRO A 47 45.91 -11.72 -15.48
C PRO A 47 44.97 -11.49 -14.28
N GLY A 48 45.27 -10.50 -13.43
CA GLY A 48 44.54 -10.26 -12.17
C GLY A 48 45.02 -11.10 -10.99
N TRP A 49 46.04 -11.95 -11.18
CA TRP A 49 46.62 -12.79 -10.13
C TRP A 49 48.14 -12.61 -10.07
N THR A 50 48.71 -12.73 -8.87
CA THR A 50 50.17 -12.68 -8.63
C THR A 50 50.67 -14.00 -8.08
N LEU A 51 51.85 -14.42 -8.53
CA LEU A 51 52.47 -15.66 -8.09
C LEU A 51 53.21 -15.43 -6.76
N TYR A 52 52.78 -16.10 -5.71
CA TYR A 52 53.42 -16.10 -4.40
C TYR A 52 53.54 -17.55 -3.90
N ASP A 53 54.78 -18.01 -3.68
CA ASP A 53 55.08 -19.37 -3.22
C ASP A 53 54.37 -20.46 -4.06
N ASN A 54 54.56 -20.40 -5.38
CA ASN A 54 53.92 -21.26 -6.39
C ASN A 54 52.38 -21.31 -6.35
N THR A 55 51.76 -20.35 -5.65
CA THR A 55 50.32 -20.19 -5.54
C THR A 55 49.91 -18.87 -6.18
N CYS A 56 48.84 -18.88 -6.98
CA CYS A 56 48.27 -17.64 -7.50
C CYS A 56 47.36 -17.01 -6.45
N VAL A 57 47.71 -15.80 -6.04
CA VAL A 57 46.92 -14.98 -5.12
C VAL A 57 46.32 -13.84 -5.91
N ASP A 58 45.04 -13.61 -5.70
CA ASP A 58 44.27 -12.54 -6.34
C ASP A 58 44.91 -11.16 -6.06
N VAL A 59 44.92 -10.30 -7.07
CA VAL A 59 45.43 -8.92 -6.90
C VAL A 59 44.28 -8.06 -6.42
N ASP A 60 44.40 -7.50 -5.21
CA ASP A 60 43.42 -6.52 -4.74
C ASP A 60 43.63 -5.18 -5.44
N GLU A 61 42.96 -4.97 -6.57
CA GLU A 61 43.10 -3.71 -7.31
C GLU A 61 42.55 -2.52 -6.51
N CYS A 62 41.54 -2.73 -5.66
CA CYS A 62 40.92 -1.71 -4.82
C CYS A 62 41.81 -1.23 -3.65
N GLY A 63 42.83 -2.02 -3.29
CA GLY A 63 43.83 -1.65 -2.28
C GLY A 63 45.02 -0.88 -2.87
N SER A 64 45.14 -0.80 -4.20
CA SER A 64 46.38 -0.41 -4.89
C SER A 64 46.43 1.05 -5.37
N GLU A 65 45.46 1.89 -4.99
CA GLU A 65 45.28 3.28 -5.47
C GLU A 65 45.21 3.42 -7.00
N LEU A 66 45.03 2.32 -7.73
CA LEU A 66 44.90 2.26 -9.19
C LEU A 66 43.43 2.44 -9.64
N ASP A 67 42.52 2.55 -8.68
CA ASP A 67 41.06 2.49 -8.83
C ASP A 67 40.53 3.71 -9.60
N THR A 68 40.43 3.59 -10.93
CA THR A 68 39.81 4.61 -11.78
C THR A 68 38.30 4.34 -11.92
N CYS A 69 37.60 4.16 -10.80
CA CYS A 69 36.14 4.03 -10.82
C CYS A 69 35.47 5.39 -11.03
N LEU A 70 34.25 5.38 -11.59
CA LEU A 70 33.47 6.60 -11.83
C LEU A 70 33.16 7.36 -10.53
N PRO A 71 32.89 8.68 -10.59
CA PRO A 71 32.38 9.42 -9.45
C PRO A 71 31.09 8.77 -8.90
N ASN A 72 30.93 8.76 -7.57
CA ASN A 72 29.82 8.10 -6.87
C ASN A 72 29.72 6.58 -7.07
N SER A 73 30.85 5.93 -7.31
CA SER A 73 30.99 4.48 -7.25
C SER A 73 32.13 4.10 -6.31
N TYR A 74 32.16 2.82 -5.92
CA TYR A 74 33.22 2.24 -5.10
C TYR A 74 33.76 0.98 -5.79
N CYS A 75 35.05 0.69 -5.55
CA CYS A 75 35.69 -0.51 -6.05
C CYS A 75 35.30 -1.71 -5.18
N PHE A 76 34.94 -2.83 -5.84
CA PHE A 76 34.66 -4.11 -5.23
C PHE A 76 35.59 -5.16 -5.84
N ASN A 77 36.53 -5.66 -5.05
CA ASN A 77 37.49 -6.68 -5.49
C ASN A 77 36.78 -8.01 -5.76
N THR A 78 37.07 -8.64 -6.89
CA THR A 78 36.53 -9.94 -7.30
C THR A 78 37.67 -10.90 -7.63
N GLU A 79 37.41 -12.21 -7.67
CA GLU A 79 38.49 -13.14 -8.00
C GLU A 79 38.94 -12.96 -9.46
N GLY A 80 40.18 -12.52 -9.65
CA GLY A 80 40.85 -12.28 -10.93
C GLY A 80 40.58 -10.92 -11.58
N SER A 81 39.85 -10.01 -10.94
CA SER A 81 39.51 -8.67 -11.45
C SER A 81 38.86 -7.81 -10.34
N PHE A 82 38.48 -6.59 -10.65
CA PHE A 82 37.57 -5.78 -9.82
C PHE A 82 36.32 -5.35 -10.57
N GLU A 83 35.29 -4.96 -9.82
CA GLU A 83 34.07 -4.33 -10.31
C GLU A 83 33.87 -2.96 -9.66
N CYS A 84 33.49 -1.94 -10.44
CA CYS A 84 33.02 -0.68 -9.87
C CYS A 84 31.50 -0.76 -9.66
N ARG A 85 31.05 -0.57 -8.41
CA ARG A 85 29.63 -0.60 -8.03
C ARG A 85 29.15 0.77 -7.58
N GLY A 86 27.89 1.09 -7.89
CA GLY A 86 27.28 2.37 -7.50
C GLY A 86 27.12 2.49 -5.98
N CYS A 87 27.23 3.72 -5.48
CA CYS A 87 26.89 4.01 -4.10
C CYS A 87 25.39 3.87 -3.82
N ASP A 88 25.05 3.72 -2.54
CA ASP A 88 23.66 3.77 -2.06
C ASP A 88 23.02 5.14 -2.35
N VAL A 89 21.70 5.17 -2.56
CA VAL A 89 20.94 6.42 -2.83
C VAL A 89 21.03 7.40 -1.67
N ALA A 90 21.21 6.90 -0.45
CA ALA A 90 21.40 7.70 0.75
C ALA A 90 22.78 8.37 0.82
N CYS A 91 23.70 8.08 -0.11
CA CYS A 91 25.08 8.56 -0.08
C CYS A 91 25.39 9.60 -1.18
N VAL A 92 26.20 10.59 -0.83
CA VAL A 92 26.99 11.40 -1.78
C VAL A 92 28.44 10.93 -1.67
N GLY A 93 28.77 9.91 -2.46
CA GLY A 93 30.03 9.18 -2.41
C GLY A 93 30.09 8.14 -1.29
N CYS A 94 30.78 7.03 -1.55
CA CYS A 94 30.89 5.91 -0.63
C CYS A 94 32.29 5.27 -0.70
N ARG A 95 32.54 4.32 0.21
CA ARG A 95 33.75 3.48 0.22
C ARG A 95 33.43 1.99 0.12
N GLY A 96 32.14 1.65 -0.02
CA GLY A 96 31.65 0.30 0.11
C GLY A 96 30.14 0.24 -0.09
N ALA A 97 29.60 -0.96 0.05
CA ALA A 97 28.17 -1.23 -0.15
C ALA A 97 27.29 -0.64 0.96
N GLY A 98 26.12 -0.16 0.57
CA GLY A 98 25.03 0.24 1.47
C GLY A 98 25.27 1.55 2.24
N PRO A 99 24.29 1.95 3.07
CA PRO A 99 24.25 3.27 3.70
C PRO A 99 25.27 3.45 4.84
N ALA A 100 25.94 2.38 5.26
CA ALA A 100 26.94 2.40 6.33
C ALA A 100 28.33 2.87 5.87
N HIS A 101 28.59 2.83 4.57
CA HIS A 101 29.89 3.17 3.98
C HIS A 101 29.84 4.49 3.21
N CYS A 102 28.82 5.32 3.47
CA CYS A 102 28.74 6.66 2.90
C CYS A 102 29.90 7.54 3.41
N ARG A 103 30.49 8.32 2.51
CA ARG A 103 31.40 9.41 2.89
C ARG A 103 30.61 10.61 3.42
N LYS A 104 29.46 10.87 2.81
CA LYS A 104 28.52 11.92 3.19
C LYS A 104 27.09 11.44 2.88
N CYS A 105 26.13 11.82 3.71
CA CYS A 105 24.72 11.55 3.41
C CYS A 105 24.19 12.49 2.32
N ALA A 106 23.30 11.96 1.49
CA ALA A 106 22.51 12.74 0.55
C ALA A 106 21.55 13.68 1.30
N PRO A 107 21.06 14.76 0.64
CA PRO A 107 19.97 15.58 1.19
C PRO A 107 18.76 14.71 1.55
N GLY A 108 18.10 15.01 2.66
CA GLY A 108 17.02 14.16 3.21
C GLY A 108 17.51 13.00 4.09
N TYR A 109 18.82 12.79 4.22
CA TYR A 109 19.38 11.73 5.07
C TYR A 109 20.31 12.31 6.15
N ARG A 110 20.34 11.66 7.31
CA ARG A 110 21.23 12.00 8.43
C ARG A 110 22.09 10.82 8.88
N PHE A 111 23.28 11.12 9.38
CA PHE A 111 24.11 10.11 10.03
C PHE A 111 23.49 9.71 11.37
N THR A 112 23.13 8.44 11.48
CA THR A 112 22.70 7.82 12.74
C THR A 112 23.67 6.68 13.07
N GLY A 113 24.52 6.92 14.07
CA GLY A 113 25.65 6.04 14.40
C GLY A 113 26.74 6.09 13.32
N SER A 114 26.64 5.20 12.33
CA SER A 114 27.57 5.09 11.19
C SER A 114 26.87 4.91 9.85
N LYS A 115 25.54 5.04 9.79
CA LYS A 115 24.76 4.85 8.56
C LYS A 115 23.98 6.12 8.24
N CYS A 116 23.83 6.41 6.95
CA CYS A 116 22.88 7.41 6.48
C CYS A 116 21.47 6.80 6.54
N LEU A 117 20.63 7.38 7.38
CA LEU A 117 19.22 7.01 7.48
C LEU A 117 18.38 8.19 7.03
N ASP A 118 17.27 7.87 6.40
CA ASP A 118 16.25 8.82 6.02
C ASP A 118 15.82 9.67 7.23
N ILE A 119 15.64 10.97 6.99
CA ILE A 119 15.13 11.91 7.98
C ILE A 119 13.62 11.81 7.91
N ASP A 120 12.98 11.32 8.97
CA ASP A 120 11.53 11.38 9.03
C ASP A 120 11.07 12.81 9.32
N GLU A 121 10.82 13.60 8.27
CA GLU A 121 10.32 14.96 8.42
C GLU A 121 8.90 14.99 9.02
N CYS A 122 8.11 13.92 8.83
CA CYS A 122 6.75 13.81 9.34
C CYS A 122 6.66 13.53 10.85
N SER A 123 7.77 13.17 11.49
CA SER A 123 7.85 13.05 12.95
C SER A 123 7.51 14.37 13.66
N ASP A 124 7.77 15.52 13.03
CA ASP A 124 7.31 16.83 13.49
C ASP A 124 6.24 17.40 12.55
N ARG A 125 5.01 16.92 12.71
CA ARG A 125 3.86 17.25 11.84
C ARG A 125 3.64 18.75 11.66
N VAL A 126 3.95 19.56 12.67
CA VAL A 126 3.70 21.01 12.64
C VAL A 126 4.68 21.72 11.72
N LEU A 127 5.90 21.19 11.58
CA LEU A 127 6.93 21.75 10.71
C LEU A 127 6.86 21.18 9.28
N ALA A 128 6.35 19.97 9.11
CA ALA A 128 6.37 19.27 7.83
C ALA A 128 5.34 19.82 6.83
N CYS A 129 4.05 19.87 7.22
CA CYS A 129 2.98 20.30 6.33
C CYS A 129 2.26 21.53 6.90
N PRO A 130 2.39 22.72 6.28
CA PRO A 130 1.78 23.94 6.78
C PRO A 130 0.28 24.07 6.45
N GLY A 131 -0.25 23.27 5.51
CA GLY A 131 -1.65 23.36 5.09
C GLY A 131 -2.62 22.74 6.09
N LEU A 132 -3.84 23.28 6.14
CA LEU A 132 -4.95 22.68 6.88
C LEU A 132 -5.46 21.45 6.14
N ASP A 133 -5.88 20.43 6.90
CA ASP A 133 -6.40 19.16 6.39
C ASP A 133 -5.39 18.42 5.46
N GLU A 134 -4.09 18.62 5.71
CA GLU A 134 -2.99 17.89 5.08
C GLU A 134 -2.44 16.79 6.01
N ILE A 135 -2.00 15.70 5.39
CA ILE A 135 -1.32 14.58 6.02
C ILE A 135 0.09 14.51 5.43
N CYS A 136 1.09 14.48 6.31
CA CYS A 136 2.48 14.27 5.92
C CYS A 136 2.73 12.79 5.63
N ILE A 137 3.36 12.52 4.50
CA ILE A 137 3.80 11.20 4.07
C ILE A 137 5.32 11.23 3.90
N ASN A 138 6.02 10.48 4.74
CA ASN A 138 7.47 10.34 4.69
C ASN A 138 7.85 9.40 3.55
N ALA A 139 8.82 9.79 2.73
CA ALA A 139 9.36 9.01 1.62
C ALA A 139 10.88 8.91 1.74
N ASP A 140 11.51 7.97 1.06
CA ASP A 140 12.96 7.79 1.19
C ASP A 140 13.71 8.99 0.56
N GLY A 141 14.40 9.77 1.38
CA GLY A 141 15.12 10.99 1.05
C GLY A 141 14.26 12.24 0.88
N SER A 142 12.96 12.19 1.20
CA SER A 142 12.05 13.33 1.05
C SER A 142 10.71 13.11 1.76
N PHE A 143 9.87 14.13 1.80
CA PHE A 143 8.49 13.98 2.25
C PHE A 143 7.54 14.73 1.32
N HIS A 144 6.26 14.38 1.36
CA HIS A 144 5.21 15.13 0.66
C HIS A 144 3.94 15.21 1.52
N CYS A 145 3.13 16.21 1.22
CA CYS A 145 1.89 16.50 1.92
C CYS A 145 0.70 16.20 1.01
N ASP A 146 -0.14 15.27 1.43
CA ASP A 146 -1.37 14.91 0.74
C ASP A 146 -2.59 15.41 1.51
N CYS A 147 -3.71 15.56 0.82
CA CYS A 147 -4.95 15.91 1.50
C CYS A 147 -5.47 14.73 2.32
N ALA A 148 -6.06 15.03 3.49
CA ALA A 148 -6.72 14.04 4.31
C ALA A 148 -7.86 13.34 3.55
N GLU A 149 -8.28 12.17 4.04
CA GLU A 149 -9.35 11.40 3.43
C GLU A 149 -10.64 12.24 3.30
N GLY A 150 -11.23 12.25 2.10
CA GLY A 150 -12.40 13.07 1.77
C GLY A 150 -12.09 14.54 1.43
N PHE A 151 -10.81 14.90 1.28
CA PHE A 151 -10.38 16.21 0.80
C PHE A 151 -9.60 16.09 -0.52
N VAL A 152 -9.72 17.10 -1.38
CA VAL A 152 -8.97 17.24 -2.63
C VAL A 152 -8.23 18.56 -2.66
N ARG A 153 -7.06 18.53 -3.31
CA ARG A 153 -6.24 19.71 -3.52
C ARG A 153 -6.87 20.59 -4.60
N ARG A 154 -7.35 21.78 -4.22
CA ARG A 154 -7.82 22.84 -5.13
C ARG A 154 -7.14 24.15 -4.78
N ASP A 155 -6.55 24.81 -5.78
CA ASP A 155 -5.82 26.07 -5.60
C ASP A 155 -4.74 26.04 -4.49
N GLY A 156 -4.09 24.88 -4.32
CA GLY A 156 -3.06 24.67 -3.30
C GLY A 156 -3.60 24.39 -1.89
N VAL A 157 -4.91 24.35 -1.68
CA VAL A 157 -5.56 24.09 -0.39
C VAL A 157 -6.37 22.79 -0.45
N CYS A 158 -6.39 22.03 0.64
CA CYS A 158 -7.26 20.86 0.78
C CYS A 158 -8.68 21.31 1.08
N VAL A 159 -9.63 20.99 0.20
CA VAL A 159 -11.05 21.26 0.37
C VAL A 159 -11.80 19.95 0.42
N ARG A 160 -12.83 19.85 1.26
CA ARG A 160 -13.65 18.63 1.27
C ARG A 160 -14.25 18.38 -0.11
N GLU A 161 -14.15 17.14 -0.57
CA GLU A 161 -15.01 16.67 -1.64
C GLU A 161 -16.44 16.73 -1.14
N LYS A 162 -17.24 17.63 -1.71
CA LYS A 162 -18.68 17.40 -1.70
C LYS A 162 -18.90 16.08 -2.45
N PRO A 163 -19.59 15.10 -1.87
CA PRO A 163 -20.05 13.93 -2.62
C PRO A 163 -20.69 14.43 -3.91
N PRO A 164 -20.44 13.79 -5.06
CA PRO A 164 -21.05 14.19 -6.33
C PRO A 164 -22.56 14.11 -6.16
N ASP A 165 -23.23 15.27 -6.06
CA ASP A 165 -24.67 15.50 -5.89
C ASP A 165 -25.49 14.20 -5.70
N LEU A 166 -25.18 13.47 -4.62
CA LEU A 166 -26.14 12.53 -4.09
C LEU A 166 -27.15 13.49 -3.50
N PRO A 167 -28.42 13.45 -3.95
CA PRO A 167 -29.45 14.28 -3.36
C PRO A 167 -29.28 14.10 -1.86
N GLU A 168 -29.05 15.19 -1.13
CA GLU A 168 -29.01 15.18 0.32
C GLU A 168 -30.33 14.55 0.74
N LYS A 169 -30.32 13.23 0.93
CA LYS A 169 -31.35 12.56 1.67
C LYS A 169 -31.12 13.08 3.06
N GLY A 170 -31.86 14.13 3.42
CA GLY A 170 -31.91 14.60 4.78
C GLY A 170 -32.20 13.38 5.66
N LEU A 171 -31.83 13.46 6.93
CA LEU A 171 -32.12 12.44 7.94
C LEU A 171 -33.62 12.05 8.07
N PHE A 172 -34.49 12.69 7.28
CA PHE A 172 -35.93 12.44 7.16
C PHE A 172 -36.41 12.01 5.76
N ASP A 173 -35.54 11.88 4.75
CA ASP A 173 -35.92 11.46 3.37
C ASP A 173 -36.15 9.95 3.22
N ASP A 174 -35.90 9.17 4.28
CA ASP A 174 -36.29 7.76 4.33
C ASP A 174 -37.61 7.54 5.09
N ILE A 175 -38.35 8.60 5.41
CA ILE A 175 -39.77 8.46 5.71
C ILE A 175 -40.48 8.36 4.36
N LYS A 176 -40.72 7.13 3.91
CA LYS A 176 -41.55 6.88 2.74
C LYS A 176 -42.92 7.52 2.97
N ASP A 177 -43.43 8.24 1.97
CA ASP A 177 -44.79 8.81 1.99
C ASP A 177 -45.86 7.76 2.36
N ASP A 178 -45.59 6.49 2.06
CA ASP A 178 -46.39 5.32 2.42
C ASP A 178 -46.58 5.16 3.94
N GLU A 179 -45.53 5.40 4.74
CA GLU A 179 -45.59 5.26 6.21
C GLU A 179 -46.27 6.47 6.86
N VAL A 180 -46.11 7.66 6.27
CA VAL A 180 -46.81 8.89 6.72
C VAL A 180 -48.29 8.80 6.44
N GLU A 181 -48.69 8.27 5.28
CA GLU A 181 -50.10 8.08 4.95
C GLU A 181 -50.76 7.07 5.89
N VAL A 182 -50.07 5.98 6.26
CA VAL A 182 -50.58 5.02 7.26
C VAL A 182 -50.70 5.66 8.65
N LEU A 183 -49.70 6.44 9.09
CA LEU A 183 -49.73 7.13 10.38
C LEU A 183 -50.84 8.21 10.42
N LYS A 184 -51.02 8.92 9.31
CA LYS A 184 -52.06 9.92 9.10
C LYS A 184 -53.46 9.28 9.12
N GLN A 185 -53.63 8.13 8.49
CA GLN A 185 -54.88 7.36 8.52
C GLN A 185 -55.23 6.86 9.93
N MET A 186 -54.23 6.43 10.72
CA MET A 186 -54.44 6.07 12.13
C MET A 186 -54.87 7.29 12.97
N PHE A 187 -54.26 8.45 12.75
CA PHE A 187 -54.61 9.69 13.46
C PHE A 187 -56.02 10.17 13.11
N PHE A 188 -56.41 10.13 11.83
CA PHE A 188 -57.77 10.45 11.40
C PHE A 188 -58.80 9.47 11.98
N GLY A 189 -58.46 8.18 12.09
CA GLY A 189 -59.33 7.19 12.74
C GLY A 189 -59.57 7.49 14.21
N VAL A 190 -58.52 7.82 14.97
CA VAL A 190 -58.63 8.21 16.39
C VAL A 190 -59.44 9.50 16.56
N LEU A 191 -59.20 10.50 15.69
CA LEU A 191 -59.93 11.76 15.72
C LEU A 191 -61.42 11.56 15.40
N LEU A 192 -61.75 10.75 14.39
CA LEU A 192 -63.13 10.40 14.05
C LEU A 192 -63.84 9.64 15.19
N CYS A 193 -63.15 8.73 15.86
CA CYS A 193 -63.69 8.04 17.04
C CYS A 193 -63.94 9.00 18.21
N ALA A 194 -63.01 9.92 18.49
CA ALA A 194 -63.19 10.92 19.53
C ALA A 194 -64.36 11.88 19.20
N LEU A 195 -64.48 12.29 17.94
CA LEU A 195 -65.58 13.14 17.47
C LEU A 195 -66.92 12.39 17.44
N GLY A 196 -66.93 11.10 17.11
CA GLY A 196 -68.11 10.25 17.19
C GLY A 196 -68.62 10.07 18.62
N THR A 197 -67.71 9.91 19.59
CA THR A 197 -68.07 9.85 21.01
C THR A 197 -68.56 11.20 21.55
N LEU A 198 -68.02 12.32 21.05
CA LEU A 198 -68.54 13.67 21.31
C LEU A 198 -69.93 13.88 20.70
N ALA A 199 -70.17 13.43 19.46
CA ALA A 199 -71.47 13.52 18.80
C ALA A 199 -72.54 12.67 19.50
N ALA A 200 -72.19 11.47 20.00
CA ALA A 200 -73.07 10.64 20.82
C ALA A 200 -73.45 11.30 22.16
N LYS A 201 -72.65 12.28 22.62
CA LYS A 201 -72.92 13.07 23.83
C LYS A 201 -73.89 14.24 23.59
N GLY A 202 -74.29 14.51 22.34
CA GLY A 202 -75.44 15.34 22.00
C GLY A 202 -75.19 16.82 21.66
N ASP A 203 -73.97 17.23 21.32
CA ASP A 203 -73.70 18.63 20.91
C ASP A 203 -73.89 18.85 19.40
N MET A 204 -75.08 19.35 19.02
CA MET A 204 -75.52 19.53 17.62
C MET A 204 -74.74 20.58 16.80
N VAL A 205 -73.82 21.33 17.41
CA VAL A 205 -72.99 22.34 16.70
C VAL A 205 -71.77 21.71 16.03
N TYR A 206 -71.24 20.61 16.58
CA TYR A 206 -70.00 20.01 16.07
C TYR A 206 -70.21 19.16 14.81
N THR A 207 -71.41 18.61 14.60
CA THR A 207 -71.72 17.78 13.43
C THR A 207 -71.78 18.57 12.13
N SER A 208 -72.26 19.82 12.15
CA SER A 208 -72.33 20.69 10.97
C SER A 208 -70.95 21.21 10.54
N VAL A 209 -70.10 21.55 11.51
CA VAL A 209 -68.70 21.93 11.27
C VAL A 209 -67.93 20.75 10.68
N PHE A 210 -68.21 19.53 11.12
CA PHE A 210 -67.55 18.33 10.61
C PHE A 210 -67.95 18.01 9.16
N ILE A 211 -69.24 18.06 8.83
CA ILE A 211 -69.72 17.88 7.45
C ILE A 211 -69.13 18.96 6.54
N GLY A 212 -69.05 20.20 7.02
CA GLY A 212 -68.41 21.30 6.29
C GLY A 212 -66.92 21.07 6.03
N ALA A 213 -66.17 20.60 7.03
CA ALA A 213 -64.74 20.32 6.88
C ALA A 213 -64.47 19.14 5.94
N VAL A 214 -65.26 18.06 6.03
CA VAL A 214 -65.14 16.90 5.13
C VAL A 214 -65.52 17.29 3.69
N ALA A 215 -66.58 18.07 3.50
CA ALA A 215 -66.95 18.59 2.18
C ALA A 215 -65.87 19.54 1.61
N GLY A 216 -65.26 20.39 2.46
CA GLY A 216 -64.17 21.27 2.06
C GLY A 216 -62.91 20.50 1.66
N MET A 217 -62.52 19.47 2.43
CA MET A 217 -61.38 18.61 2.09
C MET A 217 -61.63 17.80 0.83
N ALA A 218 -62.84 17.25 0.64
CA ALA A 218 -63.21 16.56 -0.59
C ALA A 218 -63.18 17.52 -1.80
N GLY A 219 -63.72 18.74 -1.64
CA GLY A 219 -63.69 19.77 -2.67
C GLY A 219 -62.27 20.19 -3.06
N TYR A 220 -61.39 20.40 -2.08
CA TYR A 220 -59.98 20.71 -2.32
C TYR A 220 -59.26 19.57 -3.06
N TRP A 221 -59.46 18.32 -2.62
CA TRP A 221 -58.85 17.14 -3.23
C TRP A 221 -59.32 16.91 -4.69
N PHE A 222 -60.61 17.11 -4.97
CA PHE A 222 -61.12 17.03 -6.34
C PHE A 222 -60.65 18.21 -7.22
N SER A 223 -60.47 19.41 -6.65
CA SER A 223 -59.91 20.56 -7.37
C SER A 223 -58.46 20.32 -7.80
N GLU A 224 -57.63 19.82 -6.88
CA GLU A 224 -56.21 19.54 -7.13
C GLU A 224 -56.03 18.46 -8.20
N ARG A 225 -56.88 17.41 -8.16
CA ARG A 225 -56.90 16.34 -9.17
C ARG A 225 -57.45 16.81 -10.53
N GLY A 226 -58.31 17.83 -10.55
CA GLY A 226 -58.84 18.45 -11.77
C GLY A 226 -57.82 19.32 -12.50
N ASP A 227 -57.05 20.12 -11.76
CA ASP A 227 -56.00 20.99 -12.33
C ASP A 227 -54.85 20.19 -12.94
N HIS A 228 -54.50 19.03 -12.36
CA HIS A 228 -53.54 18.10 -12.95
C HIS A 228 -54.05 17.43 -14.24
N LEU A 229 -55.36 17.24 -14.40
CA LEU A 229 -55.98 16.65 -15.58
C LEU A 229 -56.11 17.67 -16.72
N MET A 230 -56.48 18.91 -16.42
CA MET A 230 -56.55 20.00 -17.40
C MET A 230 -55.17 20.42 -17.92
N ASN A 231 -54.14 20.45 -17.07
CA ASN A 231 -52.77 20.73 -17.51
C ASN A 231 -52.17 19.62 -18.40
N ARG A 232 -52.72 18.40 -18.35
CA ARG A 232 -52.33 17.30 -19.25
C ARG A 232 -53.05 17.37 -20.60
N PHE A 233 -54.23 18.00 -20.67
CA PHE A 233 -54.99 18.21 -21.92
C PHE A 233 -54.66 19.52 -22.65
N LEU A 234 -54.18 20.55 -21.95
CA LEU A 234 -53.83 21.86 -22.54
C LEU A 234 -52.37 21.96 -23.02
N LYS A 235 -51.61 20.87 -23.01
CA LYS A 235 -50.18 20.82 -23.36
C LYS A 235 -49.85 19.87 -24.53
N GLU A 236 -50.75 19.78 -25.50
CA GLU A 236 -50.47 19.40 -26.89
C GLU A 236 -50.91 20.59 -27.77
N PRO A 237 -50.16 21.01 -28.81
CA PRO A 237 -49.29 20.21 -29.67
C PRO A 237 -47.78 20.28 -29.38
#